data_AF-X0ZSN0-F1
#
_entry.id   AF-X0ZSN0-F1
#
_cell.length_a   1.000
_cell.length_b   1.000
_cell.length_c   1.000
_cell.angle_alpha   90.00
_cell.angle_beta   90.00
_cell.angle_gamma   90.00
#
_symmetry.space_group_name_H-M   'P 1'
#
loop_
_entity.id
_entity.type
_entity.pdbx_description
1 polymer ?
#
loop_
_entity_poly.entity_id
_entity_poly.type
_entity_poly.pdbx_seq_one_letter_code
_entity_poly.pdbx_strand_id
1 'polypeptide(L)'
;MDAGSALSGHYDTEYSKGEIMIKFMNLLGYDAISLGSMDFKYKMDEILDLNDKAEFPILSANLVSKQDKSLVFDAYTIIESSGRNIAIIGISPYPLEESSESDIIEKYETIDPIEAINKIIDDLRLKANIIIYLLVKF
;
A
#
# COMPACT_ATOMS: atom_id res chain seq x y z
N MET A 1 10.85 -3.43 3.86
CA MET A 1 9.58 -2.69 3.96
C MET A 1 9.76 -1.27 3.43
N ASP A 2 8.75 -0.73 2.75
CA ASP A 2 8.68 0.69 2.36
C ASP A 2 7.35 1.32 2.81
N ALA A 3 7.36 2.60 3.20
CA ALA A 3 6.15 3.28 3.62
C ALA A 3 5.33 3.85 2.43
N GLY A 4 5.87 3.83 1.22
CA GLY A 4 5.23 4.30 -0.01
C GLY A 4 5.93 5.52 -0.61
N SER A 5 5.39 6.01 -1.73
CA SER A 5 6.00 7.03 -2.60
C SER A 5 7.33 6.60 -3.24
N ALA A 6 7.60 5.30 -3.29
CA ALA A 6 8.82 4.74 -3.87
C ALA A 6 8.66 4.39 -5.36
N LEU A 7 7.43 4.27 -5.86
CA LEU A 7 7.15 3.84 -7.23
C LEU A 7 7.22 4.99 -8.24
N SER A 8 7.45 6.24 -7.81
CA SER A 8 7.65 7.39 -8.70
C SER A 8 8.61 8.44 -8.10
N GLY A 9 8.90 9.52 -8.83
CA GLY A 9 9.71 10.64 -8.31
C GLY A 9 11.21 10.63 -8.66
N HIS A 10 11.70 9.60 -9.37
CA HIS A 10 13.03 9.58 -9.97
C HIS A 10 12.93 9.24 -11.46
N TYR A 11 13.82 9.79 -12.30
CA TYR A 11 13.73 9.68 -13.76
C TYR A 11 13.60 8.24 -14.26
N ASP A 12 14.45 7.33 -13.79
CA ASP A 12 14.43 5.92 -14.21
C ASP A 12 13.15 5.20 -13.75
N THR A 13 12.66 5.56 -12.56
CA THR A 13 11.41 5.02 -12.01
C THR A 13 10.22 5.49 -12.84
N GLU A 14 10.17 6.78 -13.19
CA GLU A 14 9.12 7.33 -14.05
C GLU A 14 9.16 6.75 -15.46
N TYR A 15 10.36 6.63 -16.05
CA TYR A 15 10.54 6.07 -17.38
C TYR A 15 10.03 4.62 -17.48
N SER A 16 10.25 3.84 -16.42
CA SER A 16 9.79 2.44 -16.33
C SER A 16 8.42 2.28 -15.68
N LYS A 17 7.73 3.38 -15.33
CA LYS A 17 6.46 3.38 -14.60
C LYS A 17 6.49 2.51 -13.33
N GLY A 18 7.54 2.65 -12.53
CA GLY A 18 7.70 1.92 -11.26
C GLY A 18 8.29 0.51 -11.40
N GLU A 19 8.31 -0.10 -12.58
CA GLU A 19 8.76 -1.50 -12.74
C GLU A 19 10.20 -1.73 -12.27
N ILE A 20 11.10 -0.76 -12.53
CA ILE A 20 12.50 -0.88 -12.11
C ILE A 20 12.60 -0.97 -10.58
N MET A 21 11.73 -0.23 -9.87
CA MET A 21 11.71 -0.23 -8.42
C MET A 21 11.18 -1.56 -7.88
N ILE A 22 10.08 -2.09 -8.45
CA ILE A 22 9.58 -3.42 -8.10
C ILE A 22 10.66 -4.49 -8.27
N LYS A 23 11.38 -4.48 -9.40
CA LYS A 23 12.49 -5.42 -9.65
C LYS A 23 13.59 -5.31 -8.59
N PHE A 24 14.00 -4.10 -8.21
CA PHE A 24 14.99 -3.89 -7.14
C PHE A 24 14.46 -4.37 -5.78
N MET A 25 13.22 -4.06 -5.44
CA MET A 25 12.61 -4.47 -4.17
C MET A 25 12.44 -5.99 -4.06
N ASN A 26 12.10 -6.67 -5.16
CA ASN A 26 12.07 -8.14 -5.22
C ASN A 26 13.47 -8.71 -4.91
N LEU A 27 14.52 -8.18 -5.57
CA LEU A 27 15.91 -8.62 -5.34
C LEU A 27 16.39 -8.40 -3.90
N LEU A 28 15.89 -7.34 -3.24
CA LEU A 28 16.22 -7.02 -1.85
C LEU A 28 15.37 -7.81 -0.83
N GLY A 29 14.36 -8.55 -1.29
CA GLY A 29 13.49 -9.35 -0.42
C GLY A 29 12.63 -8.49 0.50
N TYR A 30 11.95 -7.48 -0.05
CA TYR A 30 11.02 -6.66 0.73
C TYR A 30 9.87 -7.51 1.29
N ASP A 31 9.47 -7.25 2.55
CA ASP A 31 8.33 -7.96 3.16
C ASP A 31 6.97 -7.41 2.74
N ALA A 32 6.89 -6.10 2.47
CA ALA A 32 5.69 -5.37 2.07
C ALA A 32 6.03 -3.91 1.74
N ILE A 33 5.14 -3.25 1.01
CA ILE A 33 5.11 -1.79 0.88
C ILE A 33 3.69 -1.26 1.12
N SER A 34 3.58 0.03 1.43
CA SER A 34 2.31 0.77 1.32
C SER A 34 2.34 1.70 0.10
N LEU A 35 1.21 2.32 -0.21
CA LEU A 35 1.10 3.36 -1.24
C LEU A 35 1.15 4.76 -0.62
N GLY A 36 2.00 5.63 -1.17
CA GLY A 36 2.10 7.05 -0.85
C GLY A 36 1.51 7.95 -1.94
N SER A 37 1.47 9.26 -1.71
CA SER A 37 0.83 10.21 -2.64
C SER A 37 1.51 10.24 -4.01
N MET A 38 2.81 9.98 -4.08
CA MET A 38 3.55 9.92 -5.33
C MET A 38 3.16 8.70 -6.18
N ASP A 39 2.71 7.60 -5.57
CA ASP A 39 2.33 6.38 -6.28
C ASP A 39 0.98 6.56 -7.01
N PHE A 40 0.09 7.39 -6.47
CA PHE A 40 -1.20 7.75 -7.08
C PHE A 40 -1.09 8.73 -8.27
N LYS A 41 0.12 9.00 -8.75
CA LYS A 41 0.37 9.65 -10.05
C LYS A 41 0.32 8.67 -11.22
N TYR A 42 0.17 7.38 -10.94
CA TYR A 42 -0.07 6.35 -11.95
C TYR A 42 -1.54 5.96 -11.96
N LYS A 43 -1.99 5.43 -13.10
CA LYS A 43 -3.36 4.90 -13.22
C LYS A 43 -3.51 3.67 -12.35
N MET A 44 -4.74 3.37 -11.91
CA MET A 44 -4.96 2.22 -11.04
C MET A 44 -4.51 0.91 -11.72
N ASP A 45 -4.76 0.75 -13.02
CA ASP A 45 -4.34 -0.44 -13.77
C ASP A 45 -2.80 -0.61 -13.78
N GLU A 46 -2.04 0.50 -13.76
CA GLU A 46 -0.58 0.46 -13.70
C GLU A 46 -0.12 0.05 -12.29
N ILE A 47 -0.77 0.54 -11.24
CA ILE A 47 -0.46 0.14 -9.85
C ILE A 47 -0.80 -1.34 -9.62
N LEU A 48 -1.93 -1.82 -10.16
CA LEU A 48 -2.33 -3.23 -10.07
C LEU A 48 -1.35 -4.14 -10.83
N ASP A 49 -0.89 -3.73 -12.01
CA ASP A 49 0.15 -4.46 -12.75
C ASP A 49 1.49 -4.51 -11.98
N LEU A 50 1.86 -3.43 -11.28
CA LEU A 50 3.03 -3.45 -10.38
C LEU A 50 2.82 -4.40 -9.19
N ASN A 51 1.62 -4.45 -8.62
CA ASN A 51 1.28 -5.37 -7.55
C ASN A 51 1.41 -6.83 -8.02
N ASP A 52 0.94 -7.15 -9.23
CA ASP A 52 1.06 -8.51 -9.79
C ASP A 52 2.51 -8.92 -10.08
N LYS A 53 3.40 -7.94 -10.31
CA LYS A 53 4.85 -8.16 -10.53
C LYS A 53 5.66 -8.21 -9.24
N ALA A 54 5.11 -7.75 -8.13
CA ALA A 54 5.79 -7.72 -6.85
C ALA A 54 5.82 -9.13 -6.22
N GLU A 55 6.97 -9.52 -5.67
CA GLU A 55 7.12 -10.76 -4.89
C GLU A 55 6.71 -10.57 -3.42
N PHE A 56 6.16 -9.40 -3.11
CA PHE A 56 5.70 -8.95 -1.80
C PHE A 56 4.39 -8.18 -1.95
N PRO A 57 3.53 -8.12 -0.92
CA PRO A 57 2.26 -7.42 -1.01
C PRO A 57 2.44 -5.89 -1.01
N ILE A 58 1.72 -5.22 -1.92
CA ILE A 58 1.38 -3.81 -1.80
C ILE A 58 0.13 -3.72 -0.91
N LEU A 59 0.20 -2.95 0.17
CA LEU A 59 -0.83 -2.93 1.22
C LEU A 59 -1.56 -1.59 1.28
N SER A 60 -2.87 -1.64 1.52
CA SER A 60 -3.67 -0.48 1.91
C SER A 60 -4.94 -0.90 2.63
N ALA A 61 -5.05 -0.55 3.91
CA ALA A 61 -6.22 -0.83 4.73
C ALA A 61 -7.37 0.16 4.52
N ASN A 62 -7.11 1.29 3.85
CA ASN A 62 -8.07 2.38 3.73
C ASN A 62 -8.42 2.77 2.30
N LEU A 63 -7.74 2.26 1.26
CA LEU A 63 -8.12 2.48 -0.12
C LEU A 63 -9.26 1.54 -0.54
N VAL A 64 -10.40 2.12 -0.91
CA VAL A 64 -11.61 1.38 -1.26
C VAL A 64 -12.18 1.82 -2.61
N SER A 65 -12.88 0.89 -3.26
CA SER A 65 -13.75 1.17 -4.40
C SER A 65 -14.94 2.03 -3.96
N LYS A 66 -15.24 3.11 -4.69
CA LYS A 66 -16.42 3.94 -4.41
C LYS A 66 -17.73 3.20 -4.67
N GLN A 67 -17.71 2.19 -5.57
CA GLN A 67 -18.90 1.47 -6.02
C GLN A 67 -19.50 0.58 -4.93
N ASP A 68 -18.67 -0.18 -4.23
CA ASP A 68 -19.08 -1.23 -3.30
C ASP A 68 -18.35 -1.19 -1.95
N LYS A 69 -17.42 -0.24 -1.78
CA LYS A 69 -16.59 -0.07 -0.57
C LYS A 69 -15.67 -1.25 -0.29
N SER A 70 -15.39 -2.11 -1.28
CA SER A 70 -14.40 -3.17 -1.13
C SER A 70 -12.99 -2.57 -1.07
N LEU A 71 -12.10 -3.22 -0.31
CA LEU A 71 -10.68 -2.89 -0.36
C LEU A 71 -10.11 -3.18 -1.75
N VAL A 72 -9.18 -2.33 -2.19
CA VAL A 72 -8.47 -2.51 -3.47
C VAL A 72 -7.23 -3.39 -3.31
N PHE A 73 -6.56 -3.27 -2.17
CA PHE A 73 -5.38 -4.04 -1.80
C PHE A 73 -5.62 -4.77 -0.49
N ASP A 74 -4.77 -5.75 -0.17
CA ASP A 74 -4.78 -6.36 1.15
C ASP A 74 -4.47 -5.30 2.22
N ALA A 75 -5.21 -5.33 3.32
CA ALA A 75 -5.03 -4.37 4.40
C ALA A 75 -3.70 -4.57 5.15
N TYR A 76 -3.29 -5.83 5.28
CA TYR A 76 -2.12 -6.23 6.03
C TYR A 76 -1.52 -7.55 5.53
N THR A 77 -0.28 -7.81 5.92
CA THR A 77 0.32 -9.15 5.90
C THR A 77 0.86 -9.50 7.29
N ILE A 78 1.06 -10.80 7.56
CA ILE A 78 1.73 -11.27 8.77
C ILE A 78 2.96 -12.05 8.38
N ILE A 79 4.11 -11.62 8.87
CA ILE A 79 5.39 -12.31 8.71
C ILE A 79 5.86 -12.88 10.05
N GLU A 80 6.64 -13.96 10.02
CA GLU A 80 7.30 -14.49 11.20
C GLU A 80 8.77 -14.07 11.21
N SER A 81 9.23 -13.50 12.32
CA SER A 81 10.65 -13.19 12.51
C SER A 81 11.06 -13.44 13.95
N SER A 82 12.14 -14.21 14.13
CA SER A 82 12.67 -14.58 15.45
C SER A 82 11.61 -15.19 16.39
N GLY A 83 10.73 -16.04 15.84
CA GLY A 83 9.65 -16.69 16.58
C GLY A 83 8.52 -15.75 17.02
N ARG A 84 8.40 -14.57 16.41
CA ARG A 84 7.31 -13.62 16.65
C ARG A 84 6.55 -13.36 15.36
N ASN A 85 5.23 -13.31 15.47
CA ASN A 85 4.36 -12.87 14.40
C ASN A 85 4.30 -11.34 14.38
N ILE A 86 4.59 -10.75 13.23
CA ILE A 86 4.60 -9.31 12.99
C ILE A 86 3.52 -9.01 11.95
N ALA A 87 2.46 -8.32 12.35
CA ALA A 87 1.48 -7.78 11.42
C ALA A 87 1.99 -6.45 10.86
N ILE A 88 1.98 -6.33 9.54
CA ILE A 88 2.34 -5.12 8.81
C ILE A 88 1.08 -4.61 8.13
N ILE A 89 0.63 -3.41 8.50
CA ILE A 89 -0.59 -2.78 7.99
C ILE A 89 -0.19 -1.63 7.06
N GLY A 90 -0.70 -1.64 5.83
CA GLY A 90 -0.52 -0.51 4.90
C GLY A 90 -1.60 0.54 5.08
N ILE A 91 -1.23 1.82 5.00
CA ILE A 91 -2.17 2.93 5.03
C ILE A 91 -1.78 3.92 3.94
N SER A 92 -2.71 4.17 3.03
CA SER A 92 -2.57 5.18 1.98
C SER A 92 -2.93 6.58 2.49
N PRO A 93 -2.42 7.64 1.83
CA PRO A 93 -2.78 9.03 2.11
C PRO A 93 -4.28 9.25 2.30
N TYR A 94 -4.68 10.04 3.29
CA TYR A 94 -6.07 10.37 3.57
C TYR A 94 -6.21 11.86 3.88
N PRO A 95 -7.05 12.61 3.14
CA PRO A 95 -7.74 12.18 1.91
C PRO A 95 -6.74 11.97 0.76
N LEU A 96 -7.20 11.36 -0.34
CA LEU A 96 -6.47 11.39 -1.61
C LEU A 96 -6.29 12.84 -2.06
N GLU A 97 -5.10 13.17 -2.57
CA GLU A 97 -4.81 14.50 -3.10
C GLU A 97 -5.57 14.73 -4.42
N GLU A 98 -6.03 15.96 -4.66
CA GLU A 98 -6.62 16.38 -5.94
C GLU A 98 -5.65 16.22 -7.13
N SER A 99 -4.34 16.13 -6.84
CA SER A 99 -3.26 15.92 -7.80
C SER A 99 -3.11 14.47 -8.27
N SER A 100 -3.84 13.53 -7.65
CA SER A 100 -3.83 12.11 -8.03
C SER A 100 -4.43 11.91 -9.42
N GLU A 101 -4.12 10.77 -10.06
CA GLU A 101 -4.67 10.44 -11.38
C GLU A 101 -6.20 10.43 -11.40
N SER A 102 -6.77 10.85 -12.54
CA SER A 102 -8.21 11.12 -12.61
C SER A 102 -9.05 9.86 -12.41
N ASP A 103 -8.61 8.71 -12.91
CA ASP A 103 -9.32 7.44 -12.73
C ASP A 103 -9.33 7.00 -11.25
N ILE A 104 -8.27 7.34 -10.51
CA ILE A 104 -8.19 7.11 -9.07
C ILE A 104 -9.27 7.93 -8.36
N ILE A 105 -9.28 9.25 -8.59
CA ILE A 105 -10.22 10.16 -7.92
C ILE A 105 -11.67 9.83 -8.31
N GLU A 106 -11.93 9.42 -9.54
CA GLU A 106 -13.29 9.10 -10.00
C GLU A 106 -13.84 7.81 -9.36
N LYS A 107 -13.01 6.77 -9.23
CA LYS A 107 -13.49 5.41 -8.89
C LYS A 107 -13.16 4.96 -7.47
N TYR A 108 -12.20 5.59 -6.82
CA TYR A 108 -11.68 5.16 -5.52
C TYR A 108 -11.67 6.31 -4.51
N GLU A 109 -11.64 5.94 -3.25
CA GLU A 109 -11.43 6.87 -2.15
C GLU A 109 -10.66 6.19 -1.03
N THR A 110 -10.06 7.01 -0.18
CA THR A 110 -9.49 6.56 1.08
C THR A 110 -10.45 6.89 2.20
N ILE A 111 -10.74 5.92 3.07
CA ILE A 111 -11.49 6.16 4.32
C ILE A 111 -10.55 6.61 5.45
N ASP A 112 -11.13 7.10 6.54
CA ASP A 112 -10.37 7.51 7.72
C ASP A 112 -9.47 6.36 8.21
N PRO A 113 -8.14 6.56 8.36
CA PRO A 113 -7.22 5.52 8.75
C PRO A 113 -7.54 4.89 10.11
N ILE A 114 -8.06 5.67 11.06
CA ILE A 114 -8.43 5.15 12.38
C ILE A 114 -9.67 4.26 12.26
N GLU A 115 -10.65 4.65 11.44
CA GLU A 115 -11.80 3.79 11.12
C GLU A 115 -11.35 2.48 10.46
N ALA A 116 -10.47 2.55 9.46
CA ALA A 116 -9.93 1.39 8.77
C ALA A 116 -9.21 0.43 9.73
N ILE A 117 -8.32 0.94 10.59
CA ILE A 117 -7.58 0.15 11.57
C ILE A 117 -8.54 -0.51 12.57
N ASN A 118 -9.52 0.23 13.08
CA ASN A 118 -10.46 -0.30 14.06
C ASN A 118 -11.26 -1.51 13.55
N LYS A 119 -11.45 -1.65 12.22
CA LYS A 119 -12.10 -2.81 11.61
C LYS A 119 -11.28 -4.11 11.71
N ILE A 120 -9.95 -4.01 11.80
CA ILE A 120 -9.04 -5.17 11.70
C ILE A 120 -8.20 -5.41 12.96
N ILE A 121 -8.05 -4.40 13.84
CA ILE A 121 -7.04 -4.41 14.89
C ILE A 121 -7.26 -5.49 15.96
N ASP A 122 -8.51 -5.79 16.31
CA ASP A 122 -8.81 -6.76 17.36
C ASP A 122 -8.52 -8.20 16.90
N ASP A 123 -8.78 -8.52 15.63
CA ASP A 123 -8.39 -9.80 15.03
C ASP A 123 -6.86 -9.92 14.91
N LEU A 124 -6.19 -8.84 14.51
CA LEU A 124 -4.72 -8.81 14.40
C LEU A 124 -4.01 -9.02 15.74
N ARG A 125 -4.55 -8.46 16.82
CA ARG A 125 -4.00 -8.66 18.18
C ARG A 125 -4.04 -10.11 18.64
N LEU A 126 -4.90 -10.95 18.06
CA LEU A 126 -4.94 -12.39 18.34
C LEU A 126 -3.90 -13.18 17.55
N LYS A 127 -3.46 -12.64 16.40
CA LYS A 127 -2.59 -13.33 15.44
C LYS A 127 -1.13 -12.87 15.51
N ALA A 128 -0.89 -11.63 15.92
CA ALA A 128 0.42 -11.00 15.90
C ALA A 128 0.86 -10.51 17.29
N ASN A 129 2.16 -10.61 17.56
CA ASN A 129 2.79 -10.09 18.77
C ASN A 129 3.24 -8.63 18.60
N ILE A 130 3.52 -8.23 17.35
CA ILE A 130 3.99 -6.90 16.98
C ILE A 130 3.10 -6.41 15.83
N ILE A 131 2.73 -5.13 15.88
CA ILE A 131 1.96 -4.48 14.82
C ILE A 131 2.77 -3.26 14.33
N ILE A 132 3.00 -3.21 13.03
CA ILE A 132 3.71 -2.12 12.33
C ILE A 132 2.72 -1.46 11.37
N TYR A 133 2.71 -0.13 11.36
CA TYR A 133 1.95 0.67 10.40
C TYR A 133 2.90 1.27 9.36
N LEU A 134 2.66 1.01 8.09
CA LEU A 134 3.37 1.61 6.96
C LEU A 134 2.53 2.77 6.42
N LEU A 135 2.97 4.00 6.68
CA LEU A 135 2.34 5.21 6.15
C LEU A 135 3.37 6.30 5.84
N VAL A 136 3.15 7.06 4.77
CA VAL A 136 3.89 8.29 4.48
C VAL A 136 3.24 9.43 5.26
N LYS A 137 4.07 10.29 5.88
CA LYS A 137 3.58 11.44 6.63
C LYS A 137 3.02 12.49 5.66
N PHE A 138 1.80 12.97 5.94
CA PHE A 138 1.09 14.01 5.21
C PHE A 138 1.84 15.36 5.20
#